data_AF-A0A3D3R941-F1
#
_entry.id   AF-A0A3D3R941-F1
#
_cell.length_a   1.000
_cell.length_b   1.000
_cell.length_c   1.000
_cell.angle_alpha   90.00
_cell.angle_beta   90.00
_cell.angle_gamma   90.00
#
_symmetry.space_group_name_H-M   'P 1'
#
loop_
_entity.id
_entity.type
_entity.pdbx_description
1 polymer ?
#
loop_
_entity_poly.entity_id
_entity_poly.type
_entity_poly.pdbx_seq_one_letter_code
_entity_poly.pdbx_strand_id
1 'polypeptide(L)'
;IPDDRIRLGVEGELAVLNGELIEAVAELSMKMSRIRRWAKSEDWDKVNTGIRQLESELSPRKNFLDKLNAIRITAVEAAQAQNNRTAQARIASLCRETGDRIDRFLSPTGIIDLKTEIQDLKQLSGNNRNR
;
A
#
# COMPACT_ATOMS: atom_id res chain seq x y z
N ILE A 1 -5.43 11.07 35.87
CA ILE A 1 -5.46 10.99 34.39
C ILE A 1 -4.49 9.87 34.01
N PRO A 2 -4.88 8.86 33.21
CA PRO A 2 -3.96 7.79 32.80
C PRO A 2 -2.74 8.36 32.08
N ASP A 3 -1.57 7.74 32.23
CA ASP A 3 -0.39 8.10 31.44
C ASP A 3 -0.64 7.73 29.97
N ASP A 4 -0.79 8.78 29.15
CA ASP A 4 -1.14 8.69 27.73
C ASP A 4 0.09 8.77 26.81
N ARG A 5 1.30 8.85 27.37
CA ARG A 5 2.55 9.03 26.61
C ARG A 5 2.81 7.91 25.61
N ILE A 6 2.51 6.66 25.97
CA ILE A 6 2.67 5.51 25.07
C ILE A 6 1.75 5.66 23.85
N ARG A 7 0.48 6.05 24.06
CA ARG A 7 -0.47 6.27 22.96
C ARG A 7 0.01 7.37 22.03
N LEU A 8 0.45 8.50 22.59
CA LEU A 8 0.93 9.62 21.80
C LEU A 8 2.18 9.28 20.97
N GLY A 9 3.09 8.47 21.53
CA GLY A 9 4.24 7.95 20.78
C GLY A 9 3.81 7.11 19.58
N VAL A 10 2.88 6.16 19.79
CA VAL A 10 2.31 5.33 18.72
C VAL A 10 1.63 6.17 17.65
N GLU A 11 0.84 7.17 18.02
CA GLU A 11 0.21 8.07 17.05
C GLU A 11 1.24 8.81 16.19
N GLY A 12 2.36 9.22 16.77
CA GLY A 12 3.47 9.82 16.03
C GLY A 12 4.10 8.83 15.03
N GLU A 13 4.43 7.61 15.47
CA GLU A 13 4.98 6.58 14.59
C GLU A 13 4.03 6.18 13.47
N LEU A 14 2.73 6.04 13.78
CA LEU A 14 1.70 5.76 12.78
C LEU A 14 1.48 6.93 11.83
N ALA A 15 1.64 8.19 12.27
CA ALA A 15 1.58 9.35 11.39
C ALA A 15 2.73 9.33 10.36
N VAL A 16 3.95 8.98 10.78
CA VAL A 16 5.08 8.79 9.87
C VAL A 16 4.79 7.67 8.88
N LEU A 17 4.35 6.50 9.36
CA LEU A 17 4.01 5.36 8.50
C LEU A 17 2.90 5.72 7.48
N ASN A 18 1.90 6.51 7.88
CA ASN A 18 0.87 7.00 6.97
C ASN A 18 1.42 7.96 5.91
N GLY A 19 2.39 8.81 6.26
CA GLY A 19 3.09 9.67 5.30
C GLY A 19 3.82 8.86 4.23
N GLU A 20 4.62 7.89 4.66
CA GLU A 20 5.30 6.96 3.76
C GLU A 20 4.32 6.19 2.86
N LEU A 21 3.16 5.77 3.41
CA LEU A 21 2.12 5.07 2.64
C LEU A 21 1.57 5.94 1.52
N ILE A 22 1.30 7.22 1.79
CA ILE A 22 0.81 8.17 0.78
C ILE A 22 1.81 8.29 -0.37
N GLU A 23 3.10 8.43 -0.07
CA GLU A 23 4.16 8.53 -1.08
C GLU A 23 4.23 7.26 -1.94
N ALA A 24 4.22 6.08 -1.31
CA ALA A 24 4.25 4.80 -2.01
C ALA A 24 3.05 4.62 -2.96
N VAL A 25 1.85 5.02 -2.52
CA VAL A 25 0.62 4.95 -3.34
C VAL A 25 0.68 5.94 -4.49
N ALA A 26 1.21 7.14 -4.29
CA ALA A 26 1.40 8.12 -5.34
C ALA A 26 2.38 7.63 -6.41
N GLU A 27 3.52 7.07 -5.99
CA GLU A 27 4.51 6.49 -6.90
C GLU A 27 3.91 5.35 -7.74
N LEU A 28 3.19 4.43 -7.09
CA LEU A 28 2.49 3.34 -7.76
C LEU A 28 1.51 3.89 -8.81
N SER A 29 0.70 4.87 -8.43
CA SER A 29 -0.28 5.51 -9.32
C SER A 29 0.39 6.17 -10.54
N MET A 30 1.54 6.83 -10.34
CA MET A 30 2.32 7.42 -11.43
C MET A 30 2.86 6.36 -12.39
N LYS A 31 3.40 5.25 -11.85
CA LYS A 31 3.89 4.11 -12.67
C LYS A 31 2.75 3.50 -13.50
N MET A 32 1.60 3.24 -12.88
CA MET A 32 0.42 2.73 -13.58
C MET A 32 -0.05 3.68 -14.68
N SER A 33 -0.12 4.99 -14.41
CA SER A 33 -0.48 6.01 -15.40
C SER A 33 0.47 6.02 -16.60
N ARG A 34 1.78 5.85 -16.35
CA ARG A 34 2.79 5.76 -17.42
C ARG A 34 2.59 4.52 -18.29
N ILE A 35 2.26 3.38 -17.69
CA ILE A 35 1.96 2.15 -18.43
C ILE A 35 0.71 2.33 -19.31
N ARG A 36 -0.36 2.93 -18.78
CA ARG A 36 -1.55 3.27 -19.58
C ARG A 36 -1.20 4.14 -20.78
N ARG A 37 -0.31 5.13 -20.60
CA ARG A 37 0.14 5.99 -21.69
C ARG A 37 0.87 5.18 -22.77
N TRP A 38 1.78 4.26 -22.39
CA TRP A 38 2.46 3.40 -23.36
C TRP A 38 1.50 2.47 -24.09
N ALA A 39 0.50 1.92 -23.40
CA ALA A 39 -0.52 1.08 -24.02
C ALA A 39 -1.37 1.83 -25.04
N LYS A 40 -1.76 3.08 -24.74
CA LYS A 40 -2.45 3.96 -25.71
C LYS A 40 -1.61 4.26 -26.96
N SER A 41 -0.29 4.24 -26.84
CA SER A 41 0.64 4.40 -27.96
C SER A 41 1.08 3.07 -28.58
N GLU A 42 0.48 1.95 -28.16
CA GLU A 42 0.79 0.59 -28.63
C GLU A 42 2.27 0.18 -28.45
N ASP A 43 2.98 0.82 -27.52
CA ASP A 43 4.37 0.50 -27.17
C ASP A 43 4.41 -0.68 -26.19
N TRP A 44 4.09 -1.87 -26.72
CA TRP A 44 3.86 -3.07 -25.92
C TRP A 44 5.11 -3.56 -25.19
N ASP A 45 6.31 -3.27 -25.70
CA ASP A 45 7.57 -3.64 -25.04
C ASP A 45 7.76 -2.86 -23.74
N LYS A 46 7.47 -1.55 -23.75
CA LYS A 46 7.49 -0.73 -22.54
C LYS A 46 6.37 -1.10 -21.58
N VAL A 47 5.18 -1.41 -22.09
CA VAL A 47 4.07 -1.92 -21.27
C VAL A 47 4.48 -3.18 -20.52
N ASN A 48 5.01 -4.18 -21.23
CA ASN A 48 5.41 -5.46 -20.63
C ASN A 48 6.52 -5.27 -19.58
N THR A 49 7.50 -4.41 -19.89
CA THR A 49 8.59 -4.09 -18.95
C THR A 49 8.06 -3.37 -17.71
N GLY A 50 7.18 -2.38 -17.88
CA GLY A 50 6.57 -1.63 -16.78
C GLY A 50 5.71 -2.52 -15.87
N ILE A 51 4.93 -3.44 -16.44
CA ILE A 51 4.13 -4.39 -15.66
C ILE A 51 5.04 -5.32 -14.85
N ARG A 52 6.11 -5.87 -15.45
CA ARG A 52 7.07 -6.72 -14.70
C ARG A 52 7.75 -5.97 -13.57
N GLN A 53 8.11 -4.70 -13.79
CA GLN A 53 8.68 -3.85 -12.73
C GLN A 53 7.68 -3.66 -11.59
N LEU A 54 6.42 -3.31 -11.88
CA LEU A 54 5.37 -3.22 -10.87
C LEU A 54 5.17 -4.52 -10.10
N GLU A 55 5.19 -5.67 -10.79
CA GLU A 55 5.05 -6.99 -10.18
C GLU A 55 6.27 -7.37 -9.32
N SER A 56 7.48 -6.95 -9.69
CA SER A 56 8.67 -7.16 -8.86
C SER A 56 8.71 -6.28 -7.63
N GLU A 57 8.07 -5.10 -7.71
CA GLU A 57 7.97 -4.15 -6.62
C GLU A 57 6.87 -4.50 -5.63
N LEU A 58 6.03 -5.53 -5.89
CA LEU A 58 4.83 -5.98 -5.14
C LEU A 58 5.01 -6.28 -3.64
N SER A 59 6.17 -6.03 -3.04
CA SER A 59 6.34 -6.12 -1.59
C SER A 59 6.09 -4.82 -0.79
N PRO A 60 5.48 -3.69 -1.27
CA PRO A 60 5.33 -2.52 -0.40
C PRO A 60 4.34 -2.87 0.71
N ARG A 61 3.22 -3.54 0.37
CA ARG A 61 2.22 -3.97 1.35
C ARG A 61 2.85 -4.76 2.51
N LYS A 62 3.63 -5.79 2.20
CA LYS A 62 4.30 -6.61 3.24
C LYS A 62 5.24 -5.75 4.09
N ASN A 63 6.03 -4.89 3.46
CA ASN A 63 6.96 -4.02 4.19
C ASN A 63 6.22 -3.07 5.14
N PHE A 64 5.10 -2.48 4.71
CA PHE A 64 4.26 -1.62 5.54
C PHE A 64 3.60 -2.40 6.70
N LEU A 65 3.11 -3.61 6.44
CA LEU A 65 2.54 -4.47 7.49
C LEU A 65 3.60 -4.92 8.50
N ASP A 66 4.83 -5.21 8.06
CA ASP A 66 5.95 -5.57 8.93
C ASP A 66 6.33 -4.37 9.83
N LYS A 67 6.43 -3.16 9.27
CA LYS A 67 6.64 -1.91 10.03
C LYS A 67 5.53 -1.68 11.06
N LEU A 68 4.27 -1.80 10.63
CA LEU A 68 3.10 -1.66 11.52
C LEU A 68 3.14 -2.68 12.67
N ASN A 69 3.52 -3.93 12.36
CA ASN A 69 3.61 -4.97 13.36
C ASN A 69 4.73 -4.69 14.40
N ALA A 70 5.87 -4.15 13.96
CA ALA A 70 6.95 -3.74 14.86
C ALA A 70 6.50 -2.62 15.82
N ILE A 71 5.80 -1.60 15.32
CA ILE A 71 5.20 -0.52 16.14
C ILE A 71 4.23 -1.13 17.17
N ARG A 72 3.33 -2.01 16.70
CA ARG A 72 2.32 -2.64 17.54
C ARG A 72 2.94 -3.46 18.68
N ILE A 73 3.93 -4.30 18.38
CA ILE A 73 4.59 -5.15 19.38
C ILE A 73 5.23 -4.29 20.47
N THR A 74 6.08 -3.34 20.05
CA THR A 74 6.80 -2.44 20.97
C THR A 74 5.85 -1.67 21.88
N ALA A 75 4.76 -1.16 21.32
CA ALA A 75 3.78 -0.38 22.06
C ALA A 75 2.92 -1.21 23.03
N VAL A 76 2.53 -2.42 22.63
CA VAL A 76 1.78 -3.33 23.49
C VAL A 76 2.64 -3.80 24.66
N GLU A 77 3.91 -4.13 24.43
CA GLU A 77 4.85 -4.50 25.49
C GLU A 77 5.05 -3.36 26.50
N ALA A 78 5.23 -2.12 26.02
CA ALA A 78 5.33 -0.95 26.88
C ALA A 78 4.06 -0.72 27.72
N ALA A 79 2.87 -0.87 27.12
CA ALA A 79 1.60 -0.71 27.82
C ALA A 79 1.30 -1.88 28.78
N GLN A 80 1.80 -3.08 28.51
CA GLN A 80 1.75 -4.23 29.41
C GLN A 80 2.63 -4.03 30.63
N ALA A 81 3.86 -3.54 30.45
CA ALA A 81 4.77 -3.23 31.56
C ALA A 81 4.19 -2.23 32.56
N GLN A 82 3.31 -1.33 32.09
CA GLN A 82 2.61 -0.36 32.94
C GLN A 82 1.23 -0.84 33.44
N ASN A 83 0.83 -2.09 33.16
CA ASN A 83 -0.51 -2.61 33.43
C ASN A 83 -1.66 -1.74 32.87
N ASN A 84 -1.40 -0.99 31.80
CA ASN A 84 -2.32 -0.02 31.24
C ASN A 84 -3.21 -0.66 30.15
N ARG A 85 -4.28 -1.32 30.60
CA ARG A 85 -5.23 -2.02 29.70
C ARG A 85 -5.94 -1.08 28.72
N THR A 86 -6.22 0.16 29.14
CA THR A 86 -6.85 1.16 28.27
C THR A 86 -5.94 1.56 27.12
N ALA A 87 -4.65 1.78 27.39
CA ALA A 87 -3.67 2.06 26.35
C ALA A 87 -3.55 0.88 25.36
N GLN A 88 -3.48 -0.36 25.86
CA GLN A 88 -3.41 -1.55 25.01
C GLN A 88 -4.59 -1.62 24.03
N ALA A 89 -5.82 -1.41 24.50
CA ALA A 89 -7.01 -1.45 23.65
C ALA A 89 -6.99 -0.35 22.57
N ARG A 90 -6.57 0.88 22.93
CA ARG A 90 -6.46 1.99 21.98
C ARG A 90 -5.37 1.76 20.94
N ILE A 91 -4.19 1.30 21.36
CA ILE A 91 -3.07 0.95 20.47
C ILE A 91 -3.52 -0.12 19.47
N ALA A 92 -4.26 -1.13 19.93
CA ALA A 92 -4.79 -2.16 19.06
C ALA A 92 -5.77 -1.60 18.01
N SER A 93 -6.63 -0.65 18.37
CA SER A 93 -7.52 0.03 17.41
C SER A 93 -6.74 0.82 16.37
N LEU A 94 -5.79 1.66 16.81
CA LEU A 94 -4.97 2.49 15.93
C LEU A 94 -4.17 1.65 14.93
N CYS A 95 -3.58 0.56 15.40
CA CYS A 95 -2.83 -0.35 14.55
C CYS A 95 -3.76 -1.06 13.55
N ARG A 96 -4.95 -1.51 13.99
CA ARG A 96 -5.93 -2.14 13.09
C ARG A 96 -6.37 -1.18 11.99
N GLU A 97 -6.77 0.04 12.34
CA GLU A 97 -7.21 1.06 11.38
C GLU A 97 -6.11 1.39 10.36
N THR A 98 -4.86 1.44 10.80
CA THR A 98 -3.71 1.65 9.90
C THR A 98 -3.48 0.44 9.00
N GLY A 99 -3.62 -0.79 9.52
CA GLY A 99 -3.59 -2.02 8.75
C GLY A 99 -4.65 -2.06 7.65
N ASP A 100 -5.89 -1.67 7.97
CA ASP A 100 -6.99 -1.60 7.01
C ASP A 100 -6.70 -0.60 5.88
N ARG A 101 -6.03 0.53 6.19
CA ARG A 101 -5.59 1.50 5.17
C ARG A 101 -4.50 0.93 4.27
N ILE A 102 -3.47 0.31 4.86
CA ILE A 102 -2.39 -0.35 4.11
C ILE A 102 -2.98 -1.37 3.13
N ASP A 103 -3.90 -2.20 3.62
CA ASP A 103 -4.56 -3.22 2.80
C ASP A 103 -5.40 -2.59 1.69
N ARG A 104 -6.19 -1.55 2.00
CA ARG A 104 -7.01 -0.86 1.02
C ARG A 104 -6.19 -0.26 -0.12
N PHE A 105 -5.07 0.39 0.18
CA PHE A 105 -4.33 1.17 -0.82
C PHE A 105 -3.22 0.39 -1.51
N LEU A 106 -2.64 -0.62 -0.85
CA LEU A 106 -1.57 -1.45 -1.42
C LEU A 106 -2.02 -2.87 -1.74
N SER A 107 -3.34 -3.14 -1.77
CA SER A 107 -3.88 -4.38 -2.31
C SER A 107 -3.40 -4.60 -3.75
N PRO A 108 -3.07 -5.84 -4.16
CA PRO A 108 -2.72 -6.15 -5.54
C PRO A 108 -3.86 -5.89 -6.54
N THR A 109 -5.09 -5.65 -6.08
CA THR A 109 -6.26 -5.37 -6.92
C THR A 109 -5.99 -4.30 -7.98
N GLY A 110 -5.33 -3.19 -7.63
CA GLY A 110 -5.05 -2.13 -8.60
C GLY A 110 -4.13 -2.56 -9.76
N ILE A 111 -3.19 -3.48 -9.50
CA ILE A 111 -2.32 -4.05 -10.55
C ILE A 111 -3.10 -5.06 -11.40
N ILE A 112 -3.97 -5.86 -10.77
CA ILE A 112 -4.85 -6.80 -11.49
C ILE A 112 -5.77 -6.03 -12.43
N ASP A 113 -6.41 -4.97 -11.96
CA ASP A 113 -7.31 -4.12 -12.74
C ASP A 113 -6.56 -3.47 -13.92
N LEU A 114 -5.35 -2.95 -13.67
CA LEU A 114 -4.50 -2.43 -14.75
C LEU A 114 -4.20 -3.49 -15.80
N LYS A 115 -3.83 -4.72 -15.40
CA LYS A 115 -3.51 -5.79 -16.37
C LYS A 115 -4.72 -6.14 -17.24
N THR A 116 -5.91 -6.19 -16.64
CA THR A 116 -7.17 -6.40 -17.37
C THR A 116 -7.42 -5.26 -18.36
N GLU A 117 -7.32 -4.00 -17.92
CA GLU A 117 -7.45 -2.81 -18.77
C GLU A 117 -6.49 -2.86 -19.99
N ILE A 118 -5.22 -3.20 -19.75
CA ILE A 118 -4.21 -3.31 -20.82
C ILE A 118 -4.52 -4.45 -21.79
N GLN A 119 -5.00 -5.59 -21.28
CA GLN A 119 -5.37 -6.73 -22.13
C GLN A 119 -6.51 -6.36 -23.08
N ASP A 120 -7.53 -5.66 -22.59
CA ASP A 120 -8.66 -5.19 -23.40
C ASP A 120 -8.19 -4.22 -24.49
N LEU A 121 -7.33 -3.26 -24.15
CA LEU A 121 -6.74 -2.31 -25.12
C LEU A 121 -5.97 -3.04 -26.23
N LYS A 122 -5.22 -4.09 -25.88
CA LYS A 122 -4.45 -4.87 -26.84
C LYS A 122 -5.35 -5.63 -27.82
N GLN A 123 -6.47 -6.19 -27.35
CA GLN A 123 -7.43 -6.89 -28.20
C GLN A 123 -8.13 -5.93 -29.18
N LEU A 124 -8.50 -4.73 -28.72
CA LEU A 124 -9.12 -3.70 -29.57
C LEU A 124 -8.18 -3.22 -30.68
N SER A 125 -6.90 -2.99 -30.36
CA SER A 125 -5.87 -2.64 -31.35
C SER A 125 -5.67 -3.75 -32.40
N GLY A 126 -5.62 -5.02 -31.98
CA GLY A 126 -5.51 -6.16 -32.90
C GLY A 126 -6.71 -6.32 -33.83
N ASN A 127 -7.93 -6.09 -33.34
CA ASN A 127 -9.15 -6.15 -34.16
C ASN A 127 -9.22 -5.01 -35.19
N ASN A 128 -8.74 -3.81 -34.86
CA ASN A 128 -8.72 -2.68 -35.79
C ASN A 128 -7.69 -2.85 -36.92
N ARG A 129 -6.63 -3.65 -36.73
CA ARG A 129 -5.63 -3.94 -37.78
C ARG A 129 -6.06 -5.03 -38.76
N ASN A 130 -7.07 -5.83 -38.40
CA ASN A 130 -7.61 -6.93 -39.23
C ASN A 130 -8.89 -6.55 -40.00
N ARG A 131 -9.27 -5.26 -39.99
CA ARG A 131 -10.34 -4.67 -40.81
C ARG A 131 -9.74 -3.76 -41.86
#